data_AF-A0A395GQ04-F1
#
_entry.id   AF-A0A395GQ04-F1
#
_cell.length_a   1.000
_cell.length_b   1.000
_cell.length_c   1.000
_cell.angle_alpha   90.00
_cell.angle_beta   90.00
_cell.angle_gamma   90.00
#
_symmetry.space_group_name_H-M   'P 1'
#
loop_
_entity.id
_entity.type
_entity.pdbx_description
1 polymer ?
#
loop_
_entity_poly.entity_id
_entity_poly.type
_entity_poly.pdbx_seq_one_letter_code
_entity_poly.pdbx_strand_id
1 'polypeptide(L)'
;MDLLAELENLAIMTEHENDEESLRTGPSQYQPAPAPLDLSARDQKSTFLVKLEGPLNSPTHIQSLSNSLTTPILKSAEGIDATAPATFCLITGRMKLALLSALAGSTFSPTFIRVNLAVKDLSEYSRAPTLGCDVDPTLPQHRASHAEVFYPMQDQYPVWYFFYGTLAVSDNLAARLGLSEIPMLRKAWVRGGVLRTWGGGKYKALIDGSANTRVDGWAYEVASADEEEMLRYYETDYYEVVRCDIHVQDVAGIVKGLVFRFVRGCG
;
A
#
# COMPACT_ATOMS: atom_id res chain seq x y z
N MET A 1 -19.60 -10.65 6.94
CA MET A 1 -19.52 -9.54 5.96
C MET A 1 -18.42 -9.89 4.99
N ASP A 2 -18.71 -9.86 3.70
CA ASP A 2 -17.81 -10.33 2.65
C ASP A 2 -16.78 -9.23 2.32
N LEU A 3 -15.56 -9.42 2.80
CA LEU A 3 -14.44 -8.46 2.68
C LEU A 3 -14.03 -8.26 1.21
N LEU A 4 -14.27 -9.25 0.34
CA LEU A 4 -14.05 -9.12 -1.10
C LEU A 4 -15.03 -8.15 -1.70
N ALA A 5 -16.31 -8.19 -1.28
CA ALA A 5 -17.32 -7.25 -1.76
C ALA A 5 -17.03 -5.80 -1.33
N GLU A 6 -16.51 -5.56 -0.13
CA GLU A 6 -16.10 -4.20 0.28
C GLU A 6 -14.88 -3.68 -0.49
N LEU A 7 -13.92 -4.55 -0.81
CA LEU A 7 -12.73 -4.21 -1.61
C LEU A 7 -13.09 -3.99 -3.10
N GLU A 8 -13.99 -4.80 -3.65
CA GLU A 8 -14.54 -4.61 -5.01
C GLU A 8 -15.31 -3.30 -5.10
N ASN A 9 -16.16 -2.99 -4.11
CA ASN A 9 -16.87 -1.70 -4.06
C ASN A 9 -15.90 -0.51 -3.92
N LEU A 10 -14.77 -0.67 -3.22
CA LEU A 10 -13.73 0.36 -3.10
C LEU A 10 -13.02 0.65 -4.44
N ALA A 11 -12.84 -0.38 -5.28
CA ALA A 11 -12.28 -0.23 -6.63
C ALA A 11 -13.29 0.43 -7.58
N ILE A 12 -14.56 0.00 -7.54
CA ILE A 12 -15.63 0.51 -8.41
C ILE A 12 -15.93 2.00 -8.15
N MET A 13 -15.94 2.44 -6.88
CA MET A 13 -16.21 3.86 -6.57
C MET A 13 -15.09 4.80 -7.04
N THR A 14 -13.84 4.33 -7.06
CA THR A 14 -12.71 5.15 -7.54
C THR A 14 -12.62 5.29 -9.06
N GLU A 15 -13.26 4.39 -9.82
CA GLU A 15 -13.36 4.52 -11.27
C GLU A 15 -14.42 5.56 -11.65
N HIS A 16 -15.56 5.58 -10.95
CA HIS A 16 -16.65 6.53 -11.21
C HIS A 16 -16.33 7.99 -10.86
N GLU A 17 -15.50 8.26 -9.84
CA GLU A 17 -15.12 9.65 -9.49
C GLU A 17 -14.22 10.31 -10.57
N ASN A 18 -13.53 9.53 -11.42
CA ASN A 18 -12.73 10.07 -12.52
C ASN A 18 -13.54 10.36 -13.80
N ASP A 19 -14.76 9.83 -13.91
CA ASP A 19 -15.59 9.95 -15.12
C ASP A 19 -16.62 11.11 -15.05
N GLU A 20 -16.80 11.74 -13.90
CA GLU A 20 -17.83 12.79 -13.70
C GLU A 20 -17.39 14.22 -14.08
N GLU A 21 -16.24 14.43 -14.73
CA GLU A 21 -15.81 15.76 -15.22
C GLU A 21 -15.87 15.92 -16.75
N SER A 22 -16.85 15.31 -17.42
CA SER A 22 -17.18 15.74 -18.80
C SER A 22 -18.59 15.34 -19.24
N LEU A 23 -19.57 16.20 -19.00
CA LEU A 23 -20.82 16.14 -19.76
C LEU A 23 -21.43 17.52 -20.02
N ARG A 24 -21.23 18.02 -21.26
CA ARG A 24 -22.27 18.75 -22.00
C ARG A 24 -22.29 18.36 -23.50
N THR A 25 -23.39 17.68 -23.84
CA THR A 25 -24.24 17.77 -25.06
C THR A 25 -23.77 17.22 -26.42
N GLY A 26 -24.53 16.24 -26.94
CA GLY A 26 -24.85 16.06 -28.38
C GLY A 26 -24.70 14.64 -28.93
N PRO A 27 -25.72 14.04 -29.62
CA PRO A 27 -25.71 12.63 -29.98
C PRO A 27 -25.02 12.39 -31.34
N SER A 28 -24.03 11.52 -31.38
CA SER A 28 -23.61 10.88 -32.64
C SER A 28 -23.24 9.43 -32.36
N GLN A 29 -23.97 8.52 -33.00
CA GLN A 29 -23.70 7.10 -33.04
C GLN A 29 -22.33 6.87 -33.70
N TYR A 30 -21.32 6.61 -32.88
CA TYR A 30 -20.09 5.95 -33.30
C TYR A 30 -19.82 4.83 -32.30
N GLN A 31 -19.82 3.58 -32.78
CA GLN A 31 -19.23 2.49 -32.02
C GLN A 31 -17.73 2.80 -31.87
N PRO A 32 -17.20 2.94 -30.64
CA PRO A 32 -15.77 3.10 -30.47
C PRO A 32 -15.08 1.79 -30.84
N ALA A 33 -13.94 1.90 -31.52
CA ALA A 33 -12.95 0.83 -31.59
C ALA A 33 -12.64 0.31 -30.16
N PRO A 34 -12.23 -0.96 -29.97
CA PRO A 34 -11.82 -1.45 -28.66
C PRO A 34 -10.82 -0.45 -28.07
N ALA A 35 -11.16 0.09 -26.90
CA ALA A 35 -10.32 1.05 -26.21
C ALA A 35 -8.91 0.45 -26.07
N PRO A 36 -7.84 1.26 -26.22
CA PRO A 36 -6.52 0.85 -25.78
C PRO A 36 -6.66 0.28 -24.37
N LEU A 37 -5.97 -0.84 -24.09
CA LEU A 37 -5.85 -1.39 -22.75
C LEU A 37 -5.07 -0.37 -21.90
N ASP A 38 -5.67 0.75 -21.55
CA ASP A 38 -5.00 1.79 -20.78
C ASP A 38 -5.20 1.46 -19.31
N LEU A 39 -4.14 0.98 -18.67
CA LEU A 39 -4.16 0.80 -17.22
C LEU A 39 -4.26 2.18 -16.58
N SER A 40 -5.11 2.33 -15.57
CA SER A 40 -5.17 3.54 -14.76
C SER A 40 -3.77 3.96 -14.29
N ALA A 41 -3.51 5.26 -14.09
CA ALA A 41 -2.23 5.75 -13.60
C ALA A 41 -1.79 5.06 -12.28
N ARG A 42 -2.77 4.60 -11.50
CA ARG A 42 -2.58 3.80 -10.29
C ARG A 42 -2.09 2.39 -10.62
N ASP A 43 -2.77 1.67 -11.51
CA ASP A 43 -2.37 0.32 -11.90
C ASP A 43 -0.99 0.27 -12.55
N GLN A 44 -0.55 1.34 -13.22
CA GLN A 44 0.82 1.43 -13.74
C GLN A 44 1.89 1.44 -12.64
N LYS A 45 1.56 1.97 -11.46
CA LYS A 45 2.45 2.05 -10.28
C LYS A 45 2.28 0.89 -9.30
N SER A 46 1.19 0.12 -9.42
CA SER A 46 0.91 -1.02 -8.55
C SER A 46 1.73 -2.26 -8.90
N THR A 47 1.82 -3.15 -7.91
CA THR A 47 2.44 -4.47 -8.03
C THR A 47 1.36 -5.53 -8.16
N PHE A 48 1.59 -6.55 -9.00
CA PHE A 48 0.66 -7.65 -9.22
C PHE A 48 1.38 -8.99 -9.06
N LEU A 49 0.64 -10.01 -8.65
CA LEU A 49 1.00 -11.41 -8.83
C LEU A 49 0.33 -11.91 -10.11
N VAL A 50 1.11 -12.50 -10.99
CA VAL A 50 0.58 -13.26 -12.13
C VAL A 50 0.77 -14.74 -11.87
N LYS A 51 -0.28 -15.54 -12.03
CA LYS A 51 -0.19 -16.99 -11.86
C LYS A 51 0.62 -17.60 -13.00
N LEU A 52 1.51 -18.54 -12.68
CA LEU A 52 2.27 -19.27 -13.69
C LEU A 52 1.41 -20.41 -14.26
N GLU A 53 0.82 -20.16 -15.43
CA GLU A 53 -0.01 -21.14 -16.12
C GLU A 53 -0.03 -20.86 -17.63
N GLY A 54 -0.34 -21.89 -18.42
CA GLY A 54 -0.42 -21.80 -19.89
C GLY A 54 0.86 -21.21 -20.52
N PRO A 55 0.76 -20.15 -21.35
CA PRO A 55 1.92 -19.50 -21.97
C PRO A 55 2.81 -18.73 -20.98
N LEU A 56 2.35 -18.49 -19.75
CA LEU A 56 3.08 -17.80 -18.69
C LEU A 56 3.67 -18.78 -17.67
N ASN A 57 4.17 -19.94 -18.10
CA ASN A 57 4.58 -21.01 -17.20
C ASN A 57 5.95 -20.84 -16.51
N SER A 58 6.70 -19.77 -16.81
CA SER A 58 8.01 -19.53 -16.18
C SER A 58 8.31 -18.03 -16.02
N PRO A 59 9.13 -17.63 -15.02
CA PRO A 59 9.60 -16.26 -14.87
C PRO A 59 10.32 -15.74 -16.13
N THR A 60 11.08 -16.60 -16.81
CA THR A 60 11.80 -16.26 -18.03
C THR A 60 10.83 -15.94 -19.18
N HIS A 61 9.75 -16.70 -19.34
CA HIS A 61 8.73 -16.41 -20.34
C HIS A 61 8.02 -15.10 -20.06
N ILE A 62 7.69 -14.82 -18.80
CA ILE A 62 7.12 -13.52 -18.41
C ILE A 62 8.10 -12.39 -18.72
N GLN A 63 9.38 -12.55 -18.43
CA GLN A 63 10.40 -11.55 -18.73
C GLN A 63 10.45 -11.24 -20.23
N SER A 64 10.50 -12.29 -21.07
CA SER A 64 10.53 -12.14 -22.53
C SER A 64 9.26 -11.49 -23.07
N LEU A 65 8.07 -11.93 -22.63
CA LEU A 65 6.79 -11.39 -23.10
C LEU A 65 6.53 -9.96 -22.62
N SER A 66 7.04 -9.60 -21.43
CA SER A 66 6.92 -8.25 -20.90
C SER A 66 8.02 -7.28 -21.36
N ASN A 67 9.01 -7.77 -22.14
CA ASN A 67 10.22 -7.02 -22.49
C ASN A 67 10.92 -6.39 -21.26
N SER A 68 10.90 -7.09 -20.13
CA SER A 68 11.49 -6.60 -18.88
C SER A 68 13.00 -6.86 -18.85
N LEU A 69 13.75 -5.87 -18.37
CA LEU A 69 15.19 -6.01 -18.12
C LEU A 69 15.50 -6.92 -16.92
N THR A 70 14.53 -7.10 -16.02
CA THR A 70 14.66 -7.91 -14.81
C THR A 70 13.74 -9.12 -14.85
N THR A 71 14.23 -10.25 -14.35
CA THR A 71 13.42 -11.46 -14.17
C THR A 71 12.44 -11.25 -13.01
N PRO A 72 11.13 -11.51 -13.20
CA PRO A 72 10.15 -11.38 -12.13
C PRO A 72 10.47 -12.31 -10.95
N ILE A 73 10.16 -11.85 -9.73
CA ILE A 73 10.39 -12.61 -8.51
C ILE A 73 9.36 -13.73 -8.40
N LEU A 74 9.82 -14.97 -8.27
CA LEU A 74 8.96 -16.14 -8.07
C LEU A 74 8.43 -16.15 -6.63
N LYS A 75 7.13 -16.39 -6.48
CA LYS A 75 6.43 -16.58 -5.21
C LYS A 75 5.60 -17.86 -5.30
N SER A 76 5.81 -18.79 -4.38
CA SER A 76 4.98 -19.99 -4.25
C SER A 76 3.96 -19.76 -3.15
N ALA A 77 2.72 -20.18 -3.37
CA ALA A 77 1.68 -20.18 -2.36
C ALA A 77 1.06 -21.58 -2.24
N GLU A 78 0.89 -22.05 -1.01
CA GLU A 78 0.15 -23.26 -0.69
C GLU A 78 -1.28 -22.84 -0.38
N GLY A 79 -2.25 -23.37 -1.13
CA GLY A 79 -3.66 -23.15 -0.84
C GLY A 79 -4.08 -24.02 0.34
N ILE A 80 -4.92 -23.48 1.22
CA ILE A 80 -5.45 -24.16 2.42
C ILE A 80 -6.09 -25.52 2.06
N ASP A 81 -6.70 -25.62 0.88
CA ASP A 81 -7.35 -26.83 0.36
C ASP A 81 -6.78 -27.31 -0.99
N ALA A 82 -5.58 -26.85 -1.38
CA ALA A 82 -5.04 -27.14 -2.71
C ALA A 82 -4.26 -28.47 -2.74
N THR A 83 -4.55 -29.31 -3.74
CA THR A 83 -3.83 -30.56 -4.02
C THR A 83 -2.42 -30.35 -4.58
N ALA A 84 -2.08 -29.14 -5.02
CA ALA A 84 -0.75 -28.75 -5.48
C ALA A 84 -0.48 -27.25 -5.21
N PRO A 85 0.78 -26.86 -4.94
CA PRO A 85 1.14 -25.46 -4.73
C PRO A 85 0.93 -24.65 -6.02
N ALA A 86 0.35 -23.46 -5.88
CA ALA A 86 0.24 -22.51 -6.98
C ALA A 86 1.49 -21.62 -7.01
N THR A 87 2.05 -21.40 -8.19
CA THR A 87 3.21 -20.55 -8.38
C THR A 87 2.80 -19.24 -9.06
N PHE A 88 3.41 -18.16 -8.60
CA PHE A 88 3.13 -16.81 -9.03
C PHE A 88 4.43 -16.06 -9.30
N CYS A 89 4.36 -15.03 -10.13
CA CYS A 89 5.43 -14.06 -10.30
C CYS A 89 4.97 -12.68 -9.85
N LEU A 90 5.80 -12.00 -9.07
CA LEU A 90 5.63 -10.60 -8.74
C LEU A 90 6.05 -9.74 -9.93
N ILE A 91 5.13 -8.94 -10.45
CA ILE A 91 5.30 -8.11 -11.64
C ILE A 91 4.85 -6.67 -11.39
N THR A 92 5.39 -5.73 -12.16
CA THR A 92 4.95 -4.32 -12.13
C THR A 92 3.72 -4.10 -13.01
N GLY A 93 3.01 -2.98 -12.82
CA GLY A 93 1.94 -2.53 -13.70
C GLY A 93 2.33 -2.48 -15.18
N ARG A 94 3.53 -1.99 -15.49
CA ARG A 94 4.07 -1.98 -16.86
C ARG A 94 4.21 -3.40 -17.44
N MET A 95 4.67 -4.36 -16.64
CA MET A 95 4.76 -5.75 -17.07
C MET A 95 3.37 -6.35 -17.31
N LYS A 96 2.40 -6.08 -16.42
CA LYS A 96 0.99 -6.50 -16.61
C LYS A 96 0.45 -6.00 -17.95
N LEU A 97 0.65 -4.72 -18.27
CA LEU A 97 0.21 -4.13 -19.53
C LEU A 97 0.87 -4.81 -20.74
N ALA A 98 2.19 -5.01 -20.69
CA ALA A 98 2.93 -5.67 -21.75
C ALA A 98 2.46 -7.12 -21.98
N LEU A 99 2.20 -7.87 -20.89
CA LEU A 99 1.65 -9.23 -20.98
C LEU A 99 0.25 -9.25 -21.60
N LEU A 100 -0.64 -8.35 -21.17
CA LEU A 100 -1.98 -8.24 -21.75
C LEU A 100 -1.91 -7.90 -23.25
N SER A 101 -1.02 -6.99 -23.63
CA SER A 101 -0.80 -6.63 -25.03
C SER A 101 -0.21 -7.80 -25.84
N ALA A 102 0.73 -8.56 -25.28
CA ALA A 102 1.36 -9.70 -25.95
C ALA A 102 0.38 -10.88 -26.14
N LEU A 103 -0.62 -10.98 -25.27
CA LEU A 103 -1.63 -12.03 -25.29
C LEU A 103 -2.94 -11.61 -25.96
N ALA A 104 -3.03 -10.36 -26.43
CA ALA A 104 -4.18 -9.82 -27.17
C ALA A 104 -4.35 -10.59 -28.50
N GLY A 105 -5.18 -11.62 -28.49
CA GLY A 105 -5.39 -12.53 -29.62
C GLY A 105 -5.20 -14.01 -29.28
N SER A 106 -4.73 -14.34 -28.07
CA SER A 106 -4.72 -15.70 -27.57
C SER A 106 -6.06 -16.07 -26.91
N THR A 107 -6.38 -17.36 -26.83
CA THR A 107 -7.53 -17.87 -26.06
C THR A 107 -7.24 -17.96 -24.56
N PHE A 108 -6.04 -17.56 -24.13
CA PHE A 108 -5.58 -17.67 -22.76
C PHE A 108 -5.87 -16.36 -22.01
N SER A 109 -6.56 -16.47 -20.88
CA SER A 109 -6.81 -15.35 -19.97
C SER A 109 -5.91 -15.47 -18.74
N PRO A 110 -4.87 -14.63 -18.59
CA PRO A 110 -4.01 -14.66 -17.42
C PRO A 110 -4.74 -14.30 -16.13
N THR A 111 -4.38 -14.95 -15.04
CA THR A 111 -4.85 -14.57 -13.70
C THR A 111 -3.89 -13.55 -13.08
N PHE A 112 -4.38 -12.33 -12.84
CA PHE A 112 -3.65 -11.29 -12.11
C PHE A 112 -4.31 -11.00 -10.76
N ILE A 113 -3.50 -10.94 -9.71
CA ILE A 113 -3.93 -10.55 -8.36
C ILE A 113 -3.16 -9.28 -8.00
N ARG A 114 -3.85 -8.19 -7.69
CA ARG A 114 -3.20 -6.96 -7.28
C ARG A 114 -2.65 -7.10 -5.85
N VAL A 115 -1.40 -6.72 -5.66
CA VAL A 115 -0.78 -6.68 -4.33
C VAL A 115 -1.12 -5.33 -3.71
N ASN A 116 -2.18 -5.33 -2.90
CA ASN A 116 -2.65 -4.15 -2.17
C ASN A 116 -1.90 -4.04 -0.85
N LEU A 117 -0.62 -3.70 -0.88
CA LEU A 117 0.21 -3.58 0.31
C LEU A 117 0.72 -2.14 0.45
N ALA A 118 0.50 -1.53 1.61
CA ALA A 118 1.10 -0.25 1.94
C ALA A 118 2.63 -0.36 1.86
N VAL A 119 3.29 0.52 1.11
CA VAL A 119 4.75 0.43 0.91
C VAL A 119 5.47 0.84 2.19
N LYS A 120 6.48 0.07 2.61
CA LYS A 120 7.43 0.43 3.66
C LYS A 120 8.83 0.40 3.05
N ASP A 121 9.41 1.57 2.82
CA ASP A 121 10.73 1.73 2.20
C ASP A 121 11.54 2.75 3.00
N LEU A 122 11.93 2.35 4.22
CA LEU A 122 12.63 3.22 5.15
C LEU A 122 14.11 3.32 4.77
N SER A 123 14.57 4.56 4.54
CA SER A 123 15.96 4.81 4.19
C SER A 123 16.90 4.47 5.35
N GLU A 124 18.00 3.78 5.06
CA GLU A 124 19.13 3.59 5.99
C GLU A 124 19.96 4.88 6.16
N TYR A 125 19.96 5.75 5.14
CA TYR A 125 20.86 6.89 5.04
C TYR A 125 20.17 8.24 5.28
N SER A 126 18.88 8.24 5.57
CA SER A 126 18.14 9.46 5.90
C SER A 126 16.93 9.15 6.77
N ARG A 127 16.31 10.19 7.31
CA ARG A 127 15.03 10.09 8.03
C ARG A 127 13.86 9.68 7.11
N ALA A 128 14.04 9.68 5.79
CA ALA A 128 12.98 9.43 4.83
C ALA A 128 12.46 7.97 4.86
N PRO A 129 11.19 7.76 4.51
CA PRO A 129 10.11 8.73 4.55
C PRO A 129 9.75 9.03 6.01
N THR A 130 9.37 10.29 6.30
CA THR A 130 8.93 10.72 7.63
C THR A 130 7.69 11.59 7.52
N LEU A 131 6.82 11.55 8.53
CA LEU A 131 5.63 12.38 8.60
C LEU A 131 5.99 13.87 8.78
N GLY A 132 5.43 14.73 7.94
CA GLY A 132 5.60 16.19 7.99
C GLY A 132 6.37 16.76 6.80
N CYS A 133 6.02 17.99 6.42
CA CYS A 133 6.56 18.65 5.22
C CYS A 133 7.78 19.56 5.48
N ASP A 134 8.11 19.83 6.74
CA ASP A 134 9.01 20.94 7.09
C ASP A 134 10.50 20.61 6.96
N VAL A 135 10.82 19.35 6.68
CA VAL A 135 12.19 18.89 6.41
C VAL A 135 12.11 17.99 5.19
N ASP A 136 12.75 18.38 4.08
CA ASP A 136 13.00 17.43 2.98
C ASP A 136 14.14 16.50 3.44
N PRO A 137 13.84 15.26 3.83
CA PRO A 137 14.85 14.37 4.40
C PRO A 137 15.88 13.91 3.35
N THR A 138 15.65 14.19 2.07
CA THR A 138 16.51 13.77 0.96
C THR A 138 17.61 14.77 0.63
N LEU A 139 17.52 16.01 1.15
CA LEU A 139 18.55 17.03 0.91
C LEU A 139 19.89 16.64 1.55
N PRO A 140 21.04 17.00 0.93
CA PRO A 140 22.35 16.59 1.42
C PRO A 140 22.62 16.94 2.88
N GLN A 141 22.13 18.09 3.36
CA GLN A 141 22.30 18.52 4.76
C GLN A 141 21.47 17.70 5.78
N HIS A 142 20.52 16.90 5.32
CA HIS A 142 19.68 16.01 6.13
C HIS A 142 20.06 14.53 5.96
N ARG A 143 21.08 14.23 5.16
CA ARG A 143 21.62 12.88 4.97
C ARG A 143 22.52 12.51 6.16
N ALA A 144 22.46 11.25 6.59
CA ALA A 144 23.27 10.73 7.69
C ALA A 144 24.77 11.04 7.48
N SER A 145 25.42 11.47 8.56
CA SER A 145 26.85 11.16 8.73
C SER A 145 27.02 9.66 8.97
N HIS A 146 28.18 9.09 8.68
CA HIS A 146 28.47 7.63 8.78
C HIS A 146 28.12 6.97 10.15
N ALA A 147 27.81 7.74 11.19
CA ALA A 147 27.48 7.26 12.53
C ALA A 147 26.01 7.48 12.94
N GLU A 148 25.18 8.10 12.10
CA GLU A 148 23.79 8.38 12.43
C GLU A 148 22.87 7.22 12.05
N VAL A 149 22.13 6.70 13.03
CA VAL A 149 21.18 5.59 12.84
C VAL A 149 19.76 6.12 12.93
N PHE A 150 18.95 5.86 11.91
CA PHE A 150 17.55 6.30 11.87
C PHE A 150 16.60 5.20 12.32
N TYR A 151 15.91 5.47 13.42
CA TYR A 151 14.92 4.57 13.99
C TYR A 151 13.49 4.97 13.58
N PRO A 152 12.58 4.00 13.38
CA PRO A 152 12.86 2.56 13.30
C PRO A 152 13.65 2.17 12.03
N MET A 153 14.41 1.08 12.09
CA MET A 153 15.02 0.46 10.89
C MET A 153 13.96 -0.30 10.08
N GLN A 154 14.28 -0.62 8.82
CA GLN A 154 13.37 -1.33 7.90
C GLN A 154 12.82 -2.64 8.51
N ASP A 155 13.67 -3.43 9.16
CA ASP A 155 13.31 -4.74 9.71
C ASP A 155 13.39 -4.80 11.24
N GLN A 156 13.23 -3.65 11.91
CA GLN A 156 13.26 -3.58 13.36
C GLN A 156 11.92 -4.01 13.97
N TYR A 157 11.98 -5.00 14.87
CA TYR A 157 10.86 -5.43 15.71
C TYR A 157 11.34 -5.70 17.15
N PRO A 158 10.49 -5.46 18.17
CA PRO A 158 9.18 -4.84 18.05
C PRO A 158 9.26 -3.35 17.65
N VAL A 159 8.18 -2.82 17.08
CA VAL A 159 8.11 -1.43 16.61
C VAL A 159 6.78 -0.77 16.95
N TRP A 160 6.84 0.48 17.39
CA TRP A 160 5.66 1.25 17.72
C TRP A 160 4.98 1.78 16.46
N TYR A 161 3.70 1.48 16.31
CA TYR A 161 2.81 2.04 15.29
C TYR A 161 1.82 3.02 15.91
N PHE A 162 1.60 4.16 15.25
CA PHE A 162 0.53 5.10 15.56
C PHE A 162 -0.69 4.89 14.66
N PHE A 163 -1.87 4.80 15.26
CA PHE A 163 -3.16 4.61 14.60
C PHE A 163 -4.12 5.76 14.90
N TYR A 164 -4.83 6.21 13.86
CA TYR A 164 -5.78 7.34 13.92
C TYR A 164 -7.16 7.00 13.28
N GLY A 165 -7.28 5.79 12.71
CA GLY A 165 -8.45 5.29 11.98
C GLY A 165 -9.11 4.10 12.67
N THR A 166 -9.56 3.12 11.89
CA THR A 166 -10.25 1.93 12.40
C THR A 166 -9.34 1.01 13.21
N LEU A 167 -8.04 1.00 12.92
CA LEU A 167 -7.01 0.27 13.70
C LEU A 167 -6.79 0.85 15.10
N ALA A 168 -7.30 2.05 15.38
CA ALA A 168 -7.28 2.66 16.70
C ALA A 168 -8.37 2.09 17.65
N VAL A 169 -9.03 1.00 17.25
CA VAL A 169 -10.01 0.24 18.05
C VAL A 169 -9.43 -1.15 18.28
N SER A 170 -9.26 -1.53 19.55
CA SER A 170 -8.58 -2.78 19.92
C SER A 170 -9.22 -4.03 19.31
N ASP A 171 -10.55 -4.10 19.24
CA ASP A 171 -11.26 -5.25 18.64
C ASP A 171 -10.96 -5.38 17.14
N ASN A 172 -10.92 -4.26 16.42
CA ASN A 172 -10.56 -4.26 15.01
C ASN A 172 -9.11 -4.71 14.85
N LEU A 173 -8.19 -4.21 15.67
CA LEU A 173 -6.78 -4.59 15.62
C LEU A 173 -6.59 -6.09 15.91
N ALA A 174 -7.25 -6.61 16.95
CA ALA A 174 -7.23 -8.04 17.29
C ALA A 174 -7.69 -8.90 16.12
N ALA A 175 -8.84 -8.57 15.53
CA ALA A 175 -9.42 -9.30 14.43
C ALA A 175 -8.52 -9.28 13.17
N ARG A 176 -7.83 -8.16 12.92
CA ARG A 176 -6.92 -8.03 11.77
C ARG A 176 -5.61 -8.80 11.96
N LEU A 177 -5.08 -8.81 13.17
CA LEU A 177 -3.85 -9.52 13.50
C LEU A 177 -4.08 -11.00 13.86
N GLY A 178 -5.33 -11.46 13.91
CA GLY A 178 -5.67 -12.82 14.32
C GLY A 178 -5.33 -13.13 15.78
N LEU A 179 -5.30 -12.11 16.64
CA LEU A 179 -4.94 -12.25 18.05
C LEU A 179 -6.08 -12.90 18.84
N SER A 180 -5.73 -13.86 19.69
CA SER A 180 -6.69 -14.46 20.64
C SER A 180 -7.03 -13.52 21.80
N GLU A 181 -6.14 -12.59 22.12
CA GLU A 181 -6.30 -11.59 23.17
C GLU A 181 -6.47 -10.18 22.59
N ILE A 182 -7.24 -9.35 23.29
CA ILE A 182 -7.49 -7.96 22.87
C ILE A 182 -6.22 -7.13 23.14
N PRO A 183 -5.61 -6.50 22.11
CA PRO A 183 -4.39 -5.74 22.26
C PRO A 183 -4.64 -4.45 23.04
N MET A 184 -3.74 -4.15 23.98
CA MET A 184 -3.79 -2.93 24.77
C MET A 184 -3.22 -1.75 23.96
N LEU A 185 -4.11 -0.97 23.36
CA LEU A 185 -3.77 0.29 22.73
C LEU A 185 -3.45 1.34 23.79
N ARG A 186 -2.38 2.12 23.57
CA ARG A 186 -2.00 3.24 24.45
C ARG A 186 -2.38 4.56 23.81
N LYS A 187 -2.98 5.49 24.57
CA LYS A 187 -3.28 6.82 24.04
C LYS A 187 -2.00 7.51 23.62
N ALA A 188 -2.00 8.10 22.43
CA ALA A 188 -0.83 8.74 21.87
C ALA A 188 -1.21 9.89 20.95
N TRP A 189 -0.22 10.68 20.56
CA TRP A 189 -0.35 11.68 19.51
C TRP A 189 0.95 11.86 18.74
N VAL A 190 0.84 12.36 17.51
CA VAL A 190 1.96 12.68 16.62
C VAL A 190 1.88 14.13 16.14
N ARG A 191 3.01 14.65 15.64
CA ARG A 191 3.11 15.98 14.99
C ARG A 191 3.42 15.86 13.50
N GLY A 192 3.23 16.95 12.75
CA GLY A 192 3.56 17.01 11.32
C GLY A 192 2.53 16.33 10.42
N GLY A 193 1.39 15.90 10.98
CA GLY A 193 0.31 15.29 10.23
C GLY A 193 -0.97 16.09 10.34
N VAL A 194 -1.85 15.96 9.36
CA VAL A 194 -3.22 16.44 9.44
C VAL A 194 -4.18 15.40 8.91
N LEU A 195 -5.29 15.20 9.62
CA LEU A 195 -6.34 14.30 9.17
C LEU A 195 -7.22 14.97 8.11
N ARG A 196 -7.52 14.20 7.08
CA ARG A 196 -8.51 14.47 6.04
C ARG A 196 -9.42 13.26 5.93
N THR A 197 -10.44 13.40 5.10
CA THR A 197 -11.34 12.31 4.75
C THR A 197 -11.36 12.10 3.24
N TRP A 198 -11.56 10.87 2.80
CA TRP A 198 -11.70 10.48 1.39
C TRP A 198 -12.79 9.40 1.21
N GLY A 199 -13.16 9.10 -0.04
CA GLY A 199 -14.25 8.17 -0.37
C GLY A 199 -15.59 8.64 0.20
N GLY A 200 -16.02 9.85 -0.17
CA GLY A 200 -17.27 10.45 0.32
C GLY A 200 -17.33 10.72 1.82
N GLY A 201 -16.17 10.81 2.50
CA GLY A 201 -16.10 11.05 3.95
C GLY A 201 -15.99 9.80 4.81
N LYS A 202 -16.00 8.60 4.20
CA LYS A 202 -15.99 7.31 4.92
C LYS A 202 -14.65 6.98 5.54
N TYR A 203 -13.55 7.39 4.92
CA TYR A 203 -12.20 6.96 5.30
C TYR A 203 -11.34 8.12 5.77
N LYS A 204 -10.57 7.90 6.85
CA LYS A 204 -9.59 8.89 7.35
C LYS A 204 -8.27 8.75 6.60
N ALA A 205 -7.72 9.86 6.16
CA ALA A 205 -6.40 9.94 5.54
C ALA A 205 -5.50 10.86 6.37
N LEU A 206 -4.39 10.35 6.86
CA LEU A 206 -3.33 11.19 7.40
C LEU A 206 -2.43 11.65 6.25
N ILE A 207 -2.34 12.95 6.04
CA ILE A 207 -1.42 13.57 5.09
C ILE A 207 -0.42 14.45 5.85
N ASP A 208 0.65 14.84 5.17
CA ASP A 208 1.62 15.77 5.75
C ASP A 208 0.96 17.11 6.08
N GLY A 209 1.33 17.65 7.24
CA GLY A 209 0.99 18.98 7.71
C GLY A 209 2.21 19.68 8.27
N SER A 210 2.02 20.92 8.73
CA SER A 210 3.09 21.68 9.40
C SER A 210 3.55 20.98 10.68
N ALA A 211 4.78 21.20 11.13
CA ALA A 211 5.35 20.61 12.35
C ALA A 211 4.54 20.89 13.64
N ASN A 212 3.68 21.91 13.62
CA ASN A 212 2.83 22.28 14.75
C ASN A 212 1.45 21.59 14.75
N THR A 213 1.05 20.93 13.66
CA THR A 213 -0.22 20.21 13.65
C THR A 213 -0.10 18.92 14.45
N ARG A 214 -1.09 18.68 15.30
CA ARG A 214 -1.19 17.50 16.16
C ARG A 214 -2.31 16.60 15.70
N VAL A 215 -2.07 15.29 15.72
CA VAL A 215 -3.08 14.27 15.51
C VAL A 215 -3.10 13.35 16.72
N ASP A 216 -4.26 13.27 17.37
CA ASP A 216 -4.52 12.35 18.47
C ASP A 216 -4.93 10.97 17.94
N GLY A 217 -4.53 9.94 18.66
CA GLY A 217 -4.79 8.56 18.29
C GLY A 217 -4.28 7.60 19.35
N TRP A 218 -3.84 6.44 18.88
CA TRP A 218 -3.42 5.34 19.74
C TRP A 218 -2.13 4.72 19.20
N ALA A 219 -1.33 4.16 20.09
CA ALA A 219 -0.10 3.48 19.77
C ALA A 219 -0.16 2.02 20.19
N TYR A 220 0.43 1.16 19.37
CA TYR A 220 0.58 -0.27 19.62
C TYR A 220 2.00 -0.69 19.25
N GLU A 221 2.54 -1.65 20.00
CA GLU A 221 3.84 -2.24 19.70
C GLU A 221 3.63 -3.50 18.87
N VAL A 222 3.92 -3.39 17.57
CA VAL A 222 3.83 -4.49 16.61
C VAL A 222 5.03 -5.41 16.84
N ALA A 223 4.76 -6.69 17.09
CA ALA A 223 5.76 -7.62 17.61
C ALA A 223 6.62 -8.28 16.52
N SER A 224 6.10 -8.39 15.30
CA SER A 224 6.75 -9.14 14.21
C SER A 224 6.48 -8.55 12.83
N ALA A 225 7.28 -8.99 11.85
CA ALA A 225 7.09 -8.66 10.45
C ALA A 225 5.75 -9.19 9.90
N ASP A 226 5.30 -10.35 10.35
CA ASP A 226 4.02 -10.95 9.92
C ASP A 226 2.83 -10.09 10.37
N GLU A 227 2.85 -9.61 11.62
CA GLU A 227 1.82 -8.67 12.10
C GLU A 227 1.84 -7.37 11.27
N GLU A 228 3.03 -6.83 11.01
CA GLU A 228 3.16 -5.62 10.20
C GLU A 228 2.65 -5.82 8.77
N GLU A 229 2.92 -6.97 8.15
CA GLU A 229 2.44 -7.30 6.82
C GLU A 229 0.91 -7.34 6.77
N MET A 230 0.25 -7.94 7.78
CA MET A 230 -1.21 -7.93 7.89
C MET A 230 -1.78 -6.51 7.97
N LEU A 231 -1.16 -5.63 8.75
CA LEU A 231 -1.58 -4.22 8.85
C LEU A 231 -1.38 -3.48 7.52
N ARG A 232 -0.23 -3.67 6.87
CA ARG A 232 0.07 -3.07 5.56
C ARG A 232 -0.87 -3.55 4.48
N TYR A 233 -1.32 -4.81 4.54
CA TYR A 233 -2.32 -5.35 3.61
C TYR A 233 -3.69 -4.71 3.84
N TYR A 234 -4.08 -4.53 5.10
CA TYR A 234 -5.33 -3.89 5.46
C TYR A 234 -5.40 -2.42 5.00
N GLU A 235 -4.32 -1.67 5.20
CA GLU A 235 -4.28 -0.25 4.81
C GLU A 235 -4.17 -0.06 3.30
N THR A 236 -3.66 -1.06 2.56
CA THR A 236 -3.52 -1.08 1.10
C THR A 236 -2.49 -0.09 0.52
N ASP A 237 -2.31 -0.13 -0.80
CA ASP A 237 -1.40 0.75 -1.53
C ASP A 237 -1.90 2.21 -1.66
N TYR A 238 -3.04 2.56 -1.04
CA TYR A 238 -3.43 3.96 -0.80
C TYR A 238 -2.58 4.63 0.28
N TYR A 239 -1.86 3.84 1.08
CA TYR A 239 -1.03 4.33 2.17
C TYR A 239 0.41 3.84 2.02
N GLU A 240 1.31 4.53 2.68
CA GLU A 240 2.71 4.15 2.86
C GLU A 240 3.04 4.20 4.36
N VAL A 241 4.02 3.41 4.77
CA VAL A 241 4.56 3.41 6.12
C VAL A 241 5.70 4.40 6.21
N VAL A 242 5.59 5.37 7.11
CA VAL A 242 6.61 6.41 7.31
C VAL A 242 7.03 6.53 8.77
N ARG A 243 8.24 7.04 9.01
CA ARG A 243 8.74 7.33 10.36
C ARG A 243 8.00 8.49 10.99
N CYS A 244 7.71 8.40 12.29
CA CYS A 244 7.14 9.50 13.07
C CYS A 244 7.63 9.48 14.51
N ASP A 245 7.45 10.62 15.17
CA ASP A 245 7.71 10.81 16.59
C ASP A 245 6.39 10.69 17.35
N ILE A 246 6.25 9.62 18.15
CA ILE A 246 5.04 9.28 18.87
C ILE A 246 5.18 9.71 20.34
N HIS A 247 4.21 10.48 20.80
CA HIS A 247 4.07 10.84 22.21
C HIS A 247 3.01 9.96 22.86
N VAL A 248 3.44 8.95 23.60
CA VAL A 248 2.56 8.01 24.30
C VAL A 248 2.27 8.55 25.70
N GLN A 249 1.00 8.57 26.11
CA GLN A 249 0.54 9.24 27.34
C GLN A 249 1.24 8.75 28.61
N ASP A 250 1.63 7.48 28.66
CA ASP A 250 2.20 6.82 29.85
C ASP A 250 3.68 6.42 29.68
N VAL A 251 4.36 6.94 28.65
CA VAL A 251 5.79 6.71 28.40
C VAL A 251 6.53 8.03 28.47
N ALA A 252 7.57 8.09 29.30
CA ALA A 252 8.41 9.28 29.38
C ALA A 252 9.22 9.45 28.09
N GLY A 253 9.03 10.58 27.40
CA GLY A 253 9.79 10.93 26.19
C GLY A 253 9.04 10.65 24.89
N ILE A 254 9.77 10.79 23.78
CA ILE A 254 9.27 10.56 22.43
C ILE A 254 9.73 9.17 21.99
N VAL A 255 8.79 8.37 21.52
CA VAL A 255 9.06 7.06 20.93
C VAL A 255 9.20 7.21 19.42
N LYS A 256 10.27 6.68 18.84
CA LYS A 256 10.43 6.57 17.38
C LYS A 256 9.56 5.44 16.89
N GLY A 257 8.64 5.74 15.97
CA GLY A 257 7.69 4.75 15.48
C GLY A 257 7.30 4.97 14.03
N LEU A 258 6.27 4.25 13.62
CA LEU A 258 5.76 4.21 12.26
C LEU A 258 4.30 4.62 12.22
N VAL A 259 3.86 5.11 11.06
CA VAL A 259 2.47 5.50 10.81
C VAL A 259 2.13 5.29 9.34
N PHE A 260 0.87 4.96 9.06
CA PHE A 260 0.34 4.92 7.71
C PHE A 260 0.01 6.35 7.24
N ARG A 261 0.73 6.85 6.25
CA ARG A 261 0.45 8.13 5.58
C ARG A 261 -0.26 7.85 4.26
N PHE A 262 -1.31 8.60 3.98
CA PHE A 262 -2.05 8.49 2.71
C PHE A 262 -1.19 9.03 1.56
N VAL A 263 -0.97 8.18 0.56
CA VAL A 263 -0.29 8.54 -0.69
C VAL A 263 -1.34 9.17 -1.59
N ARG A 264 -1.27 10.49 -1.78
CA ARG A 264 -2.08 11.12 -2.83
C ARG A 264 -1.69 10.49 -4.16
N GLY A 265 -2.62 9.80 -4.80
CA GLY A 265 -2.50 9.52 -6.23
C GLY A 265 -2.25 10.86 -6.91
N CYS A 266 -1.15 10.97 -7.65
CA CYS A 266 -1.02 12.02 -8.65
C CYS A 266 -2.19 11.82 -9.63
N GLY A 267 -3.28 12.56 -9.41
CA GLY A 267 -4.19 12.98 -10.47
C GLY A 267 -3.58 14.17 -11.18
#